data_AF-A0A7C3D057-F1
#
_entry.id   AF-A0A7C3D057-F1
#
_cell.length_a   1.000
_cell.length_b   1.000
_cell.length_c   1.000
_cell.angle_alpha   90.00
_cell.angle_beta   90.00
_cell.angle_gamma   90.00
#
_symmetry.space_group_name_H-M   'P 1'
#
loop_
_entity.id
_entity.type
_entity.pdbx_description
1 polymer ?
#
loop_
_entity_poly.entity_id
_entity_poly.type
_entity_poly.pdbx_seq_one_letter_code
_entity_poly.pdbx_strand_id
1 'polypeptide(L)'
;MITFVIILPTVSYKTAKRKKERFPMNPHDIKAALAKKGYTQVAIAGPLNVSQVAVGHVIFGRRKSPRIEQAIIEATGIPGHRLWPGRYSRKTGERIA
;
A
#
# COMPACT_ATOMS: atom_id res chain seq x y z
N MET A 1 6.53 -27.36 -47.75
CA MET A 1 6.74 -26.09 -47.02
C MET A 1 5.42 -25.66 -46.42
N ILE A 2 5.26 -25.80 -45.09
CA ILE A 2 4.11 -25.30 -44.34
C ILE A 2 4.67 -24.68 -43.06
N THR A 3 4.61 -23.36 -42.97
CA THR A 3 5.15 -22.55 -41.87
C THR A 3 4.19 -22.59 -40.68
N PHE A 4 4.40 -23.48 -39.71
CA PHE A 4 3.62 -23.50 -38.46
C PHE A 4 4.26 -22.59 -37.42
N VAL A 5 3.83 -21.33 -37.39
CA VAL A 5 4.10 -20.38 -36.31
C VAL A 5 3.19 -20.74 -35.14
N ILE A 6 3.67 -21.60 -34.23
CA ILE A 6 2.95 -21.89 -32.98
C ILE A 6 3.43 -20.88 -31.94
N ILE A 7 2.57 -19.88 -31.77
CA ILE A 7 2.59 -18.85 -30.75
C ILE A 7 2.85 -19.51 -29.38
N LEU A 8 3.95 -19.13 -28.73
CA LEU A 8 4.20 -19.44 -27.32
C LEU A 8 3.00 -18.97 -26.49
N PRO A 9 2.31 -19.84 -25.74
CA PRO A 9 1.40 -19.35 -24.73
C PRO A 9 2.25 -18.63 -23.68
N THR A 10 2.14 -17.31 -23.60
CA THR A 10 2.60 -16.54 -22.44
C THR A 10 1.74 -16.96 -21.26
N VAL A 11 2.12 -18.05 -20.58
CA VAL A 11 1.46 -18.53 -19.37
C VAL A 11 1.68 -17.48 -18.28
N SER A 12 0.75 -16.53 -18.23
CA SER A 12 0.63 -15.52 -17.18
C SER A 12 0.17 -16.24 -15.91
N TYR A 13 1.08 -16.39 -14.96
CA TYR A 13 0.93 -17.07 -13.66
C TYR A 13 -0.04 -16.34 -12.69
N LYS A 14 -1.10 -15.71 -13.21
CA LYS A 14 -1.90 -14.71 -12.51
C LYS A 14 -3.15 -15.28 -11.83
N THR A 15 -3.09 -16.42 -11.15
CA THR A 15 -4.31 -17.04 -10.57
C THR A 15 -4.03 -17.99 -9.40
N ALA A 16 -3.70 -17.48 -8.21
CA ALA A 16 -3.79 -18.28 -6.96
C ALA A 16 -3.86 -17.51 -5.62
N LYS A 17 -4.22 -16.21 -5.58
CA LYS A 17 -4.29 -15.46 -4.30
C LYS A 17 -5.50 -14.54 -4.13
N ARG A 18 -6.62 -14.88 -4.75
CA ARG A 18 -7.84 -14.07 -4.79
C ARG A 18 -8.83 -14.44 -3.67
N LYS A 19 -8.42 -14.33 -2.40
CA LYS A 19 -9.40 -14.36 -1.27
C LYS A 19 -9.01 -13.53 -0.05
N LYS A 20 -7.77 -13.02 0.02
CA LYS A 20 -7.27 -12.16 1.11
C LYS A 20 -7.29 -10.66 0.74
N GLU A 21 -8.26 -10.24 -0.06
CA GLU A 21 -8.39 -8.86 -0.59
C GLU A 21 -9.79 -8.26 -0.34
N ARG A 22 -10.42 -8.56 0.81
CA ARG A 22 -11.75 -8.03 1.10
C ARG A 22 -11.88 -7.19 2.36
N PHE A 23 -10.82 -7.04 3.14
CA PHE A 23 -10.87 -6.20 4.34
C PHE A 23 -9.84 -5.08 4.24
N PRO A 24 -10.19 -3.84 4.61
CA PRO A 24 -9.18 -2.82 4.86
C PRO A 24 -8.10 -3.41 5.77
N MET A 25 -6.84 -3.12 5.46
CA MET A 25 -5.73 -3.44 6.35
C MET A 25 -6.05 -2.82 7.72
N ASN A 26 -6.05 -3.61 8.79
CA ASN A 26 -6.30 -3.07 10.13
C ASN A 26 -5.19 -2.05 10.45
N PRO A 27 -5.47 -0.88 11.05
CA PRO A 27 -4.43 0.04 11.50
C PRO A 27 -3.26 -0.62 12.25
N HIS A 28 -3.54 -1.68 13.03
CA HIS A 28 -2.51 -2.47 13.70
C HIS A 28 -1.63 -3.27 12.73
N ASP A 29 -2.19 -3.79 11.63
CA ASP A 29 -1.43 -4.48 10.58
C ASP A 29 -0.53 -3.50 9.82
N ILE A 30 -0.96 -2.25 9.61
CA ILE A 30 -0.11 -1.18 9.05
C ILE A 30 1.08 -0.93 9.98
N LYS A 31 0.83 -0.82 11.30
CA LYS A 31 1.88 -0.66 12.30
C LYS A 31 2.84 -1.86 12.32
N ALA A 32 2.31 -3.07 12.21
CA ALA A 32 3.12 -4.29 12.14
C ALA A 32 3.95 -4.35 10.84
N ALA A 33 3.39 -3.91 9.71
CA ALA A 33 4.11 -3.85 8.44
C ALA A 33 5.29 -2.87 8.50
N LEU A 34 5.09 -1.70 9.12
CA LEU A 34 6.17 -0.75 9.40
C LEU A 34 7.25 -1.36 10.29
N ALA A 35 6.85 -2.00 11.40
CA ALA A 35 7.79 -2.62 12.32
C ALA A 35 8.60 -3.75 11.66
N LYS A 36 7.96 -4.57 10.81
CA LYS A 36 8.64 -5.63 10.03
C LYS A 36 9.68 -5.09 9.06
N LYS A 37 9.55 -3.83 8.64
CA LYS A 37 10.51 -3.11 7.80
C LYS A 37 11.53 -2.32 8.60
N GLY A 38 11.48 -2.37 9.94
CA GLY A 38 12.36 -1.62 10.83
C GLY A 38 11.98 -0.15 11.02
N TYR A 39 10.83 0.29 10.49
CA TYR A 39 10.37 1.66 10.66
C TYR A 39 9.57 1.85 11.95
N THR A 40 9.85 2.95 12.64
CA THR A 40 9.02 3.45 13.74
C THR A 40 8.20 4.66 13.26
N GLN A 41 7.10 4.97 13.96
CA GLN A 41 6.32 6.18 13.65
C GLN A 41 7.14 7.46 13.83
N VAL A 42 8.09 7.46 14.78
CA VAL A 42 9.01 8.58 15.01
C VAL A 42 9.97 8.76 13.83
N ALA A 43 10.49 7.65 13.29
CA ALA A 43 11.36 7.68 12.11
C ALA A 43 10.65 8.24 10.87
N ILE A 44 9.33 8.05 10.75
CA ILE A 44 8.53 8.67 9.69
C ILE A 44 8.23 10.15 10.00
N ALA A 45 7.98 10.46 11.28
CA ALA A 45 7.58 11.79 11.71
C ALA A 45 8.72 12.83 11.61
N GLY A 46 9.94 12.42 11.96
CA GLY A 46 11.13 13.30 12.01
C GLY A 46 11.42 14.01 10.68
N PRO A 47 11.62 13.28 9.56
CA PRO A 47 11.88 13.88 8.25
C PRO A 47 10.75 14.78 7.74
N LEU A 48 9.50 14.54 8.19
CA LEU A 48 8.33 15.31 7.80
C LEU A 48 8.05 16.51 8.71
N ASN A 49 8.82 16.69 9.78
CA ASN A 49 8.59 17.68 10.83
C ASN A 49 7.15 17.69 11.36
N VAL A 50 6.59 16.50 11.60
CA VAL A 50 5.26 16.30 12.19
C VAL A 50 5.36 15.59 13.52
N SER A 51 4.30 15.63 14.33
CA SER A 51 4.26 14.83 15.55
C SER A 51 4.04 13.34 15.24
N GLN A 52 4.61 12.47 16.07
CA GLN A 52 4.35 11.03 16.00
C GLN A 52 2.85 10.71 16.09
N VAL A 53 2.12 11.48 16.91
CA VAL A 53 0.66 11.36 17.06
C VAL A 53 -0.07 11.65 15.74
N ALA A 54 0.40 12.61 14.94
CA ALA A 54 -0.17 12.88 13.62
C ALA A 54 -0.02 11.67 12.67
N VAL A 55 1.14 11.00 12.70
CA VAL A 55 1.36 9.75 11.94
C VAL A 55 0.39 8.66 12.42
N GLY A 56 0.23 8.51 13.74
CA GLY A 56 -0.77 7.62 14.32
C GLY A 56 -2.19 7.92 13.82
N HIS A 57 -2.61 9.18 13.86
CA HIS A 57 -3.94 9.58 13.37
C HIS A 57 -4.18 9.24 11.89
N VAL A 58 -3.15 9.27 11.04
CA VAL A 58 -3.25 8.84 9.65
C VAL A 58 -3.37 7.32 9.53
N ILE A 59 -2.56 6.56 10.27
CA ILE A 59 -2.63 5.09 10.32
C ILE A 59 -4.03 4.61 10.75
N PHE A 60 -4.61 5.23 11.78
CA PHE A 60 -5.97 4.93 12.26
C PHE A 60 -7.08 5.57 11.40
N GLY A 61 -6.73 6.29 10.33
CA GLY A 61 -7.70 6.92 9.44
C GLY A 61 -8.44 8.14 10.01
N ARG A 62 -8.09 8.62 11.21
CA ARG A 62 -8.70 9.79 11.88
C ARG A 62 -8.35 11.12 11.22
N ARG A 63 -7.18 11.21 10.59
CA ARG A 63 -6.74 12.37 9.80
C ARG A 63 -6.35 11.94 8.40
N LYS A 64 -6.33 12.90 7.48
CA LYS A 64 -5.86 12.76 6.11
C LYS A 64 -4.64 13.65 5.94
N SER A 65 -3.54 13.10 5.45
CA SER A 65 -2.35 13.88 5.12
C SER A 65 -1.62 13.20 3.96
N PRO A 66 -1.58 13.80 2.77
CA PRO A 66 -0.90 13.22 1.61
C PRO A 66 0.57 12.92 1.87
N ARG A 67 1.26 13.81 2.59
CA ARG A 67 2.69 13.66 2.88
C ARG A 67 2.98 12.46 3.78
N ILE A 68 2.16 12.28 4.82
CA ILE A 68 2.30 11.15 5.75
C ILE A 68 1.88 9.84 5.08
N GLU A 69 0.77 9.84 4.33
CA GLU A 69 0.31 8.65 3.61
C GLU A 69 1.35 8.18 2.59
N GLN A 70 1.97 9.10 1.85
CA GLN A 70 3.04 8.79 0.91
C GLN A 70 4.27 8.20 1.60
N ALA A 71 4.72 8.82 2.70
CA ALA A 71 5.86 8.30 3.46
C ALA A 71 5.60 6.88 4.02
N ILE A 72 4.37 6.59 4.44
CA ILE A 72 4.00 5.24 4.89
C ILE A 72 3.94 4.25 3.71
N ILE A 73 3.42 4.65 2.55
CA ILE A 73 3.41 3.83 1.34
C ILE A 73 4.85 3.47 0.94
N GLU A 74 5.75 4.45 0.96
CA GLU A 74 7.17 4.26 0.66
C GLU A 74 7.84 3.34 1.68
N ALA A 75 7.66 3.61 2.98
CA ALA A 75 8.24 2.80 4.06
C ALA A 75 7.75 1.34 4.08
N THR A 76 6.47 1.12 3.77
CA THR A 76 5.88 -0.23 3.75
C THR A 76 6.07 -0.95 2.42
N GLY A 77 6.22 -0.21 1.32
CA GLY A 77 6.12 -0.72 -0.05
C GLY A 77 4.73 -1.23 -0.43
N ILE A 78 3.70 -0.90 0.37
CA ILE A 78 2.32 -1.33 0.15
C ILE A 78 1.56 -0.18 -0.54
N PRO A 79 0.83 -0.44 -1.64
CA PRO A 79 0.12 0.63 -2.33
C PRO A 79 -1.01 1.21 -1.46
N GLY A 80 -1.24 2.51 -1.59
CA GLY A 80 -2.21 3.27 -0.78
C GLY A 80 -3.63 2.70 -0.81
N HIS A 81 -4.07 2.11 -1.92
CA HIS A 81 -5.39 1.50 -2.03
C HIS A 81 -5.58 0.24 -1.17
N ARG A 82 -4.49 -0.41 -0.75
CA ARG A 82 -4.51 -1.52 0.23
C ARG A 82 -4.47 -1.01 1.68
N LEU A 83 -3.71 0.05 1.94
CA LEU A 83 -3.61 0.66 3.27
C LEU A 83 -4.89 1.40 3.67
N TRP A 84 -5.42 2.22 2.75
CA TRP A 84 -6.62 3.04 2.95
C TRP A 84 -7.56 2.89 1.74
N PRO A 85 -8.40 1.83 1.71
CA PRO A 85 -9.38 1.67 0.64
C PRO A 85 -10.35 2.86 0.63
N GLY A 86 -10.61 3.41 -0.55
CA GLY A 86 -11.46 4.59 -0.74
C GLY A 86 -10.73 5.93 -0.68
N ARG A 87 -9.44 5.97 -0.27
CA ARG A 87 -8.59 7.16 -0.45
C ARG A 87 -7.75 7.13 -1.71
N TYR A 88 -7.54 5.93 -2.26
CA TYR A 88 -6.76 5.70 -3.46
C TYR A 88 -7.56 4.88 -4.47
N SER A 89 -7.41 5.23 -5.74
CA SER A 89 -7.92 4.49 -6.89
C SER A 89 -7.27 3.12 -6.95
N ARG A 90 -8.08 2.07 -7.08
CA ARG A 90 -7.58 0.72 -7.32
C ARG A 90 -7.03 0.51 -8.73
N LYS A 91 -7.47 1.33 -9.69
CA LYS A 91 -7.09 1.20 -11.11
C LYS A 91 -5.78 1.91 -11.39
N THR A 92 -5.68 3.17 -10.94
CA THR A 92 -4.53 4.04 -11.21
C THR A 92 -3.52 4.08 -10.06
N GLY A 93 -3.93 3.69 -8.84
CA GLY A 93 -3.09 3.84 -7.64
C GLY A 93 -3.00 5.28 -7.13
N GLU A 94 -3.60 6.22 -7.85
CA GLU A 94 -3.61 7.64 -7.51
C GLU A 94 -4.57 7.92 -6.36
N ARG A 95 -4.27 8.97 -5.61
CA ARG A 95 -5.11 9.44 -4.52
C ARG A 95 -6.39 10.09 -5.09
N ILE A 96 -7.56 9.73 -4.56
CA ILE A 96 -8.88 10.19 -5.02
C ILE A 96 -9.58 11.16 -4.05
N ALA A 97 -9.00 11.44 -2.88
CA ALA A 97 -9.67 12.14 -1.76
C ALA A 97 -8.76 13.03 -0.90
#